data_AF-A0A8X6FB40-F1
#
_entry.id   AF-A0A8X6FB40-F1
#
_cell.length_a   1.000
_cell.length_b   1.000
_cell.length_c   1.000
_cell.angle_alpha   90.00
_cell.angle_beta   90.00
_cell.angle_gamma   90.00
#
_symmetry.space_group_name_H-M   'P 1'
#
loop_
_entity.id
_entity.type
_entity.pdbx_description
1 polymer ?
#
loop_
_entity_poly.entity_id
_entity_poly.type
_entity_poly.pdbx_seq_one_letter_code
_entity_poly.pdbx_strand_id
1 'polypeptide(L)'
;MLRSDIPEVLFSCIKEDDPYRASKVFQIERWCYAHWRLHQKSFRKGHNFLAQVLSSEDCWKKVDGLHGVKLDRQIVGKKLILQGLDNPFSNEKRYDIACRCCLEEDIVALFKERKKSLSAQGKASLLEYHHLVRCLGVGPLGQFWSHFVSGYISKLNLNGRHPYEYGLDCAMGLKQAEAVEFFWNKIKSLPEDELSAQQKDEIFMKTAVRAAGSRCNSYPEIFEFFFSQISSDKYLELLKRDLAENHYYGSLNTLQGALRFDQFQKLFDCFKPSGIPEDQYRTWLRFIKIENHSEYYASAGVRLFMHMWMKEGFDSHRALVLRKDMSEFGIRGSLLMPLIKTNHMEPVWAILDKASPDQIKGFMDSKEGSHVRSILKERGDQGSLNKFISYVAKDLSTDLTEVKLSKTVGLSK
;
A
#
# COMPACT_ATOMS: atom_id res chain seq x y z
N MET A 1 0.52 -1.82 14.75
CA MET A 1 -0.70 -2.63 14.77
C MET A 1 -0.38 -3.90 14.02
N LEU A 2 -0.58 -5.04 14.67
CA LEU A 2 -0.37 -6.35 14.07
C LEU A 2 -1.72 -6.87 13.55
N ARG A 3 -1.68 -7.76 12.56
CA ARG A 3 -2.90 -8.42 12.06
C ARG A 3 -3.63 -9.20 13.15
N SER A 4 -2.89 -9.73 14.14
CA SER A 4 -3.44 -10.40 15.33
C SER A 4 -4.36 -9.52 16.18
N ASP A 5 -4.26 -8.21 16.03
CA ASP A 5 -5.08 -7.26 16.80
C ASP A 5 -6.47 -7.05 16.15
N ILE A 6 -6.70 -7.60 14.95
CA ILE A 6 -7.98 -7.54 14.23
C ILE A 6 -8.78 -8.81 14.53
N PRO A 7 -10.06 -8.70 14.96
CA PRO A 7 -10.90 -9.86 15.22
C PRO A 7 -11.01 -10.81 14.02
N GLU A 8 -10.78 -12.10 14.24
CA GLU A 8 -10.80 -13.14 13.20
C GLU A 8 -12.11 -13.20 12.42
N VAL A 9 -13.24 -12.91 13.09
CA VAL A 9 -14.58 -12.87 12.49
C VAL A 9 -14.69 -11.88 11.31
N LEU A 10 -13.86 -10.83 11.29
CA LEU A 10 -13.84 -9.87 10.18
C LEU A 10 -13.13 -10.43 8.94
N PHE A 11 -12.26 -11.43 9.09
CA PHE A 11 -11.63 -12.12 7.97
C PHE A 11 -12.46 -13.32 7.52
N SER A 12 -13.03 -14.07 8.45
CA SER A 12 -13.85 -15.26 8.16
C SER A 12 -15.21 -14.94 7.54
N CYS A 13 -15.57 -13.65 7.41
CA CYS A 13 -16.79 -13.22 6.73
C CYS A 13 -16.70 -13.39 5.21
N ILE A 14 -15.49 -13.56 4.66
CA ILE A 14 -15.26 -13.89 3.26
C ILE A 14 -15.14 -15.41 3.13
N LYS A 15 -15.96 -16.01 2.28
CA LYS A 15 -16.00 -17.46 2.12
C LYS A 15 -14.69 -18.00 1.55
N GLU A 16 -14.33 -19.22 1.92
CA GLU A 16 -13.12 -19.91 1.43
C GLU A 16 -13.13 -20.13 -0.10
N ASP A 17 -14.31 -20.30 -0.69
CA ASP A 17 -14.52 -20.50 -2.13
C ASP A 17 -14.65 -19.19 -2.93
N ASP A 18 -14.55 -18.02 -2.29
CA ASP A 18 -14.61 -16.74 -2.99
C ASP A 18 -13.36 -16.57 -3.90
N PRO A 19 -13.52 -16.39 -5.22
CA PRO A 19 -12.40 -16.29 -6.15
C PRO A 19 -11.49 -15.09 -5.88
N TYR A 20 -11.97 -14.08 -5.15
CA TYR A 20 -11.23 -12.89 -4.76
C TYR A 20 -10.85 -12.87 -3.28
N ARG A 21 -10.99 -13.98 -2.55
CA ARG A 21 -10.79 -14.05 -1.10
C ARG A 21 -9.50 -13.37 -0.64
N ALA A 22 -8.37 -13.68 -1.28
CA ALA A 22 -7.08 -13.10 -0.92
C ALA A 22 -7.06 -11.56 -1.04
N SER A 23 -7.70 -11.01 -2.08
CA SER A 23 -7.85 -9.56 -2.23
C SER A 23 -8.81 -8.95 -1.21
N LYS A 24 -9.99 -9.55 -1.02
CA LYS A 24 -11.00 -9.06 -0.07
C LYS A 24 -10.44 -9.04 1.36
N VAL A 25 -9.78 -10.12 1.81
CA VAL A 25 -9.13 -10.21 3.14
C VAL A 25 -8.05 -9.15 3.30
N PHE A 26 -7.21 -8.94 2.29
CA PHE A 26 -6.17 -7.90 2.31
C PHE A 26 -6.77 -6.50 2.45
N GLN A 27 -7.84 -6.19 1.72
CA GLN A 27 -8.52 -4.89 1.80
C GLN A 27 -9.26 -4.70 3.13
N ILE A 28 -9.85 -5.76 3.70
CA ILE A 28 -10.46 -5.72 5.04
C ILE A 28 -9.41 -5.40 6.10
N GLU A 29 -8.23 -6.02 6.04
CA GLU A 29 -7.12 -5.74 6.96
C GLU A 29 -6.77 -4.25 6.96
N ARG A 30 -6.60 -3.66 5.77
CA ARG A 30 -6.31 -2.24 5.58
C ARG A 30 -7.44 -1.33 6.06
N TRP A 31 -8.68 -1.68 5.73
CA TRP A 31 -9.86 -0.95 6.19
C TRP A 31 -9.94 -0.96 7.73
N CYS A 32 -9.65 -2.08 8.39
CA CYS A 32 -9.63 -2.20 9.84
C CYS A 32 -8.52 -1.34 10.48
N TYR A 33 -7.37 -1.17 9.84
CA TYR A 33 -6.36 -0.22 10.31
C TYR A 33 -6.83 1.24 10.21
N ALA A 34 -7.66 1.58 9.22
CA ALA A 34 -8.18 2.95 9.04
C ALA A 34 -9.32 3.23 10.01
N HIS A 35 -10.07 2.19 10.35
CA HIS A 35 -11.24 2.22 11.21
C HIS A 35 -10.95 1.59 12.58
N TRP A 36 -9.70 1.66 13.06
CA TRP A 36 -9.27 0.99 14.29
C TRP A 36 -10.20 1.24 15.48
N ARG A 37 -10.56 2.51 15.71
CA ARG A 37 -11.45 2.90 16.81
C ARG A 37 -12.88 2.34 16.69
N LEU A 38 -13.32 2.01 15.48
CA LEU A 38 -14.65 1.46 15.23
C LEU A 38 -14.73 0.03 15.74
N HIS A 39 -13.76 -0.82 15.39
CA HIS A 39 -13.78 -2.23 15.78
C HIS A 39 -13.13 -2.50 17.14
N GLN A 40 -12.12 -1.74 17.57
CA GLN A 40 -11.51 -1.92 18.91
C GLN A 40 -12.52 -1.74 20.05
N LYS A 41 -13.45 -0.80 19.89
CA LYS A 41 -14.51 -0.52 20.88
C LYS A 41 -15.77 -1.32 20.63
N SER A 42 -15.79 -2.10 19.54
CA SER A 42 -16.90 -3.01 19.27
C SER A 42 -16.72 -4.27 20.10
N PHE A 43 -17.75 -4.65 20.84
CA PHE A 43 -17.84 -5.99 21.42
C PHE A 43 -18.26 -7.00 20.34
N ARG A 44 -18.45 -8.27 20.71
CA ARG A 44 -18.85 -9.35 19.79
C ARG A 44 -20.02 -8.97 18.87
N LYS A 45 -21.07 -8.30 19.38
CA LYS A 45 -22.21 -7.83 18.57
C LYS A 45 -21.76 -6.84 17.48
N GLY A 46 -20.87 -5.91 17.80
CA GLY A 46 -20.32 -4.95 16.85
C GLY A 46 -19.42 -5.62 15.81
N HIS A 47 -18.57 -6.57 16.21
CA HIS A 47 -17.75 -7.32 15.24
C HIS A 47 -18.59 -8.14 14.28
N ASN A 48 -19.64 -8.81 14.77
CA ASN A 48 -20.57 -9.56 13.90
C ASN A 48 -21.30 -8.64 12.92
N PHE A 49 -21.74 -7.46 13.36
CA PHE A 49 -22.37 -6.48 12.48
C PHE A 49 -21.40 -5.96 11.41
N LEU A 50 -20.15 -5.64 11.78
CA LEU A 50 -19.13 -5.24 10.83
C LEU A 50 -18.83 -6.35 9.81
N ALA A 51 -18.70 -7.59 10.26
CA ALA A 51 -18.52 -8.77 9.40
C ALA A 51 -19.67 -8.92 8.41
N GLN A 52 -20.93 -8.77 8.86
CA GLN A 52 -22.11 -8.83 7.99
C GLN A 52 -22.11 -7.73 6.92
N VAL A 53 -21.71 -6.50 7.27
CA VAL A 53 -21.59 -5.41 6.30
C VAL A 53 -20.48 -5.70 5.28
N LEU A 54 -19.31 -6.15 5.75
CA LEU A 54 -18.16 -6.44 4.89
C LEU A 54 -18.36 -7.69 4.01
N SER A 55 -19.21 -8.64 4.41
CA SER A 55 -19.57 -9.80 3.58
C SER A 55 -20.61 -9.49 2.49
N SER A 56 -21.19 -8.28 2.48
CA SER A 56 -22.24 -7.91 1.55
C SER A 56 -21.66 -7.68 0.14
N GLU A 57 -22.19 -8.34 -0.89
CA GLU A 57 -21.63 -8.28 -2.25
C GLU A 57 -21.67 -6.87 -2.86
N ASP A 58 -22.67 -6.06 -2.54
CA ASP A 58 -22.76 -4.66 -2.97
C ASP A 58 -21.70 -3.75 -2.34
N CYS A 59 -21.02 -4.17 -1.27
CA CYS A 59 -19.84 -3.49 -0.75
C CYS A 59 -18.59 -3.73 -1.61
N TRP A 60 -18.65 -4.59 -2.63
CA TRP A 60 -17.50 -4.94 -3.47
C TRP A 60 -17.78 -4.60 -4.93
N LYS A 61 -16.85 -3.86 -5.53
CA LYS A 61 -16.90 -3.50 -6.95
C LYS A 61 -15.84 -4.26 -7.71
N LYS A 62 -16.19 -4.83 -8.87
CA LYS A 62 -15.18 -5.35 -9.81
C LYS A 62 -14.37 -4.19 -10.37
N VAL A 63 -13.06 -4.35 -10.42
CA VAL A 63 -12.13 -3.35 -10.95
C VAL A 63 -11.07 -4.03 -11.81
N ASP A 64 -10.55 -3.29 -12.77
CA ASP A 64 -9.38 -3.73 -13.53
C ASP A 64 -8.14 -3.69 -12.65
N GLY A 65 -7.24 -4.67 -12.82
CA GLY A 65 -5.96 -4.74 -12.12
C GLY A 65 -5.83 -5.95 -11.20
N LEU A 66 -4.71 -5.99 -10.46
CA LEU A 66 -4.26 -7.18 -9.73
C LEU A 66 -5.28 -7.66 -8.68
N HIS A 67 -6.04 -6.75 -8.06
CA HIS A 67 -6.99 -7.13 -7.02
C HIS A 67 -8.29 -7.71 -7.58
N GLY A 68 -8.68 -7.36 -8.81
CA GLY A 68 -9.94 -7.76 -9.45
C GLY A 68 -11.23 -7.22 -8.80
N VAL A 69 -11.16 -6.85 -7.52
CA VAL A 69 -12.23 -6.24 -6.73
C VAL A 69 -11.71 -5.10 -5.86
N LYS A 70 -12.57 -4.15 -5.51
CA LYS A 70 -12.29 -3.03 -4.60
C LYS A 70 -13.43 -2.89 -3.59
N LEU A 71 -13.09 -2.69 -2.32
CA LEU A 71 -14.07 -2.36 -1.29
C LEU A 71 -14.66 -0.96 -1.54
N ASP A 72 -15.98 -0.88 -1.69
CA ASP A 72 -16.74 0.36 -1.73
C ASP A 72 -16.97 0.89 -0.31
N ARG A 73 -16.06 1.76 0.12
CA ARG A 73 -16.08 2.35 1.47
C ARG A 73 -17.28 3.27 1.69
N GLN A 74 -17.84 3.86 0.64
CA GLN A 74 -19.05 4.68 0.78
C GLN A 74 -20.29 3.80 1.02
N ILE A 75 -20.44 2.70 0.28
CA ILE A 75 -21.54 1.74 0.52
C ILE A 75 -21.41 1.11 1.90
N VAL A 76 -20.19 0.72 2.31
CA VAL A 76 -19.92 0.26 3.68
C VAL A 76 -20.37 1.32 4.68
N GLY A 77 -19.92 2.58 4.53
CA GLY A 77 -20.32 3.69 5.38
C GLY A 77 -21.84 3.85 5.49
N LYS A 78 -22.55 3.81 4.36
CA LYS A 78 -24.02 3.89 4.31
C LYS A 78 -24.67 2.76 5.09
N LYS A 79 -24.23 1.52 4.90
CA LYS A 79 -24.76 0.37 5.65
C LYS A 79 -24.51 0.47 7.16
N LEU A 80 -23.36 1.01 7.57
CA LEU A 80 -23.03 1.18 8.98
C LEU A 80 -23.92 2.21 9.70
N ILE A 81 -24.55 3.14 8.97
CA ILE A 81 -25.40 4.19 9.56
C ILE A 81 -26.91 3.92 9.42
N LEU A 82 -27.32 2.94 8.60
CA LEU A 82 -28.72 2.57 8.41
C LEU A 82 -29.40 2.20 9.75
N GLN A 83 -30.64 2.66 9.93
CA GLN A 83 -31.47 2.30 11.08
C GLN A 83 -32.00 0.87 10.92
N GLY A 84 -31.81 0.03 11.95
CA GLY A 84 -32.30 -1.35 12.01
C GLY A 84 -32.05 -1.96 13.38
N LEU A 85 -32.83 -2.98 13.76
CA LEU A 85 -32.80 -3.62 15.08
C LEU A 85 -31.41 -4.18 15.45
N ASP A 86 -30.60 -4.54 14.46
CA ASP A 86 -29.29 -5.17 14.66
C ASP A 86 -28.11 -4.19 14.62
N ASN A 87 -28.31 -2.92 14.23
CA ASN A 87 -27.22 -1.93 14.21
C ASN A 87 -26.85 -1.53 15.64
N PRO A 88 -25.61 -1.82 16.13
CA PRO A 88 -25.21 -1.56 17.50
C PRO A 88 -24.73 -0.11 17.73
N PHE A 89 -24.70 0.74 16.70
CA PHE A 89 -24.15 2.08 16.81
C PHE A 89 -25.21 3.13 17.25
N SER A 90 -24.86 3.91 18.27
CA SER A 90 -25.67 5.05 18.72
C SER A 90 -25.78 6.13 17.64
N ASN A 91 -26.77 7.02 17.74
CA ASN A 91 -26.94 8.14 16.79
C ASN A 91 -25.67 9.00 16.67
N GLU A 92 -24.97 9.23 17.79
CA GLU A 92 -23.71 9.97 17.78
C GLU A 92 -22.62 9.22 17.02
N LYS A 93 -22.54 7.90 17.21
CA LYS A 93 -21.57 7.08 16.50
C LYS A 93 -21.88 6.99 15.01
N ARG A 94 -23.16 6.90 14.64
CA ARG A 94 -23.61 6.93 13.25
C ARG A 94 -23.29 8.28 12.59
N TYR A 95 -23.44 9.39 13.31
CA TYR A 95 -23.00 10.71 12.85
C TYR A 95 -21.48 10.79 12.64
N ASP A 96 -20.66 10.27 13.58
CA ASP A 96 -19.20 10.19 13.43
C ASP A 96 -18.80 9.34 12.21
N ILE A 97 -19.46 8.20 11.97
CA ILE A 97 -19.23 7.37 10.78
C ILE A 97 -19.62 8.14 9.51
N ALA A 98 -20.81 8.75 9.47
CA ALA A 98 -21.25 9.54 8.32
C ALA A 98 -20.26 10.66 7.98
N CYS A 99 -19.76 11.37 9.00
CA CYS A 99 -18.74 12.43 8.86
C CYS A 99 -17.42 11.90 8.30
N ARG A 100 -16.95 10.74 8.79
CA ARG A 100 -15.71 10.09 8.31
C ARG A 100 -15.84 9.61 6.89
N CYS A 101 -17.01 9.10 6.52
CA CYS A 101 -17.29 8.63 5.17
C CYS A 101 -17.77 9.73 4.22
N CYS A 102 -17.89 10.98 4.70
CA CYS A 102 -18.41 12.14 3.97
C CYS A 102 -19.75 11.88 3.26
N LEU A 103 -20.69 11.23 3.96
CA LEU A 103 -22.03 10.96 3.47
C LEU A 103 -22.92 12.22 3.62
N GLU A 104 -22.70 13.21 2.75
CA GLU A 104 -23.23 14.58 2.88
C GLU A 104 -24.74 14.64 3.22
N GLU A 105 -25.59 13.93 2.47
CA GLU A 105 -27.04 13.89 2.71
C GLU A 105 -27.39 13.30 4.08
N ASP A 106 -26.74 12.19 4.44
CA ASP A 106 -26.97 11.49 5.71
C ASP A 106 -26.47 12.32 6.90
N ILE A 107 -25.35 13.04 6.75
CA ILE A 107 -24.83 13.98 7.76
C ILE A 107 -25.89 15.06 8.04
N VAL A 108 -26.46 15.65 6.99
CA VAL A 108 -27.52 16.67 7.14
C VAL A 108 -28.76 16.09 7.82
N ALA A 109 -29.18 14.89 7.43
CA ALA A 109 -30.34 14.23 8.02
C ALA A 109 -30.14 13.92 9.51
N LEU A 110 -29.03 13.27 9.86
CA LEU A 110 -28.67 12.93 11.24
C LEU A 110 -28.49 14.16 12.12
N PHE A 111 -27.92 15.24 11.58
CA PHE A 111 -27.79 16.52 12.28
C PHE A 111 -29.16 17.13 12.59
N LYS A 112 -30.08 17.14 11.60
CA LYS A 112 -31.46 17.63 11.77
C LYS A 112 -32.25 16.79 12.79
N GLU A 113 -32.14 15.46 12.74
CA GLU A 113 -32.79 14.55 13.69
C GLU A 113 -32.36 14.87 15.13
N ARG A 114 -31.05 15.04 15.35
CA ARG A 114 -30.54 15.41 16.66
C ARG A 114 -31.00 16.79 17.10
N LYS A 115 -30.97 17.79 16.21
CA LYS A 115 -31.49 19.14 16.52
C LYS A 115 -32.95 19.07 16.98
N LYS A 116 -33.78 18.25 16.31
CA LYS A 116 -35.17 18.00 16.70
C LYS A 116 -35.26 17.33 18.08
N SER A 117 -34.45 16.30 18.33
CA SER A 117 -34.38 15.61 19.62
C SER A 117 -33.98 16.54 20.78
N LEU A 118 -32.97 17.40 20.57
CA LEU A 118 -32.55 18.39 21.56
C LEU A 118 -33.63 19.46 21.80
N SER A 119 -34.27 19.93 20.72
CA SER A 119 -35.39 20.87 20.82
C SER A 119 -36.55 20.30 21.64
N ALA A 120 -36.84 19.01 21.50
CA ALA A 120 -37.91 18.34 22.25
C ALA A 120 -37.65 18.27 23.76
N GLN A 121 -36.40 18.48 24.20
CA GLN A 121 -36.05 18.55 25.63
C GLN A 121 -36.39 19.91 26.28
N GLY A 122 -36.88 20.89 25.50
CA GLY A 122 -37.37 22.17 26.02
C GLY A 122 -36.29 23.12 26.56
N LYS A 123 -35.01 22.81 26.40
CA LYS A 123 -33.88 23.63 26.86
C LYS A 123 -33.24 24.38 25.69
N ALA A 124 -33.53 25.68 25.59
CA ALA A 124 -33.02 26.53 24.51
C ALA A 124 -31.47 26.52 24.40
N SER A 125 -30.76 26.42 25.53
CA SER A 125 -29.29 26.35 25.57
C SER A 125 -28.71 25.15 24.80
N LEU A 126 -29.47 24.06 24.61
CA LEU A 126 -29.04 22.90 23.84
C LEU A 126 -29.01 23.15 22.33
N LEU A 127 -29.69 24.20 21.86
CA LEU A 127 -29.72 24.61 20.46
C LEU A 127 -28.68 25.70 20.14
N GLU A 128 -28.02 26.23 21.17
CA GLU A 128 -26.93 27.20 21.00
C GLU A 128 -25.70 26.54 20.39
N TYR A 129 -24.88 27.37 19.73
CA TYR A 129 -23.65 26.96 19.05
C TYR A 129 -22.78 25.98 19.86
N HIS A 130 -22.61 26.23 21.17
CA HIS A 130 -21.77 25.39 22.01
C HIS A 130 -22.30 23.94 22.08
N HIS A 131 -23.60 23.75 22.27
CA HIS A 131 -24.18 22.41 22.36
C HIS A 131 -24.43 21.77 20.99
N LEU A 132 -24.88 22.57 20.03
CA LEU A 132 -25.26 22.09 18.70
C LEU A 132 -24.06 21.81 17.78
N VAL A 133 -22.91 22.44 18.01
CA VAL A 133 -21.73 22.30 17.14
C VAL A 133 -20.54 21.73 17.91
N ARG A 134 -20.18 22.32 19.05
CA ARG A 134 -18.95 21.97 19.77
C ARG A 134 -19.03 20.61 20.47
N CYS A 135 -20.19 20.24 21.01
CA CYS A 135 -20.39 18.94 21.67
C CYS A 135 -20.62 17.78 20.68
N LEU A 136 -20.89 18.10 19.42
CA LEU A 136 -21.24 17.14 18.36
C LEU A 136 -20.03 16.68 17.54
N GLY A 137 -19.07 17.59 17.34
CA GLY A 137 -17.85 17.32 16.61
C GLY A 137 -16.83 16.52 17.42
N VAL A 138 -17.01 15.20 17.51
CA VAL A 138 -15.94 14.33 18.03
C VAL A 138 -14.90 14.11 16.93
N GLY A 139 -13.77 14.79 17.05
CA GLY A 139 -12.66 14.71 16.10
C GLY A 139 -12.78 15.67 14.91
N PRO A 140 -11.69 15.82 14.12
CA PRO A 140 -11.58 16.89 13.12
C PRO A 140 -12.70 16.93 12.07
N LEU A 141 -13.07 15.78 11.49
CA LEU A 141 -14.14 15.72 10.48
C LEU A 141 -15.53 15.95 11.08
N GLY A 142 -15.80 15.43 12.28
CA GLY A 142 -17.06 15.72 12.98
C GLY A 142 -17.20 17.21 13.29
N GLN A 143 -16.11 17.87 13.70
CA GLN A 143 -16.09 19.32 13.90
C GLN A 143 -16.34 20.06 12.59
N PHE A 144 -15.59 19.75 11.53
CA PHE A 144 -15.78 20.36 10.21
C PHE A 144 -17.26 20.28 9.78
N TRP A 145 -17.82 19.07 9.74
CA TRP A 145 -19.18 18.85 9.29
C TRP A 145 -20.21 19.54 10.18
N SER A 146 -20.05 19.49 11.51
CA SER A 146 -20.95 20.19 12.43
C SER A 146 -20.97 21.69 12.19
N HIS A 147 -19.82 22.33 11.92
CA HIS A 147 -19.77 23.76 11.60
C HIS A 147 -20.34 24.05 10.21
N PHE A 148 -20.05 23.18 9.23
CA PHE A 148 -20.49 23.31 7.85
C PHE A 148 -22.03 23.24 7.74
N VAL A 149 -22.65 22.17 8.24
CA VAL A 149 -24.11 21.95 8.11
C VAL A 149 -24.95 22.86 9.00
N SER A 150 -24.36 23.43 10.05
CA SER A 150 -25.03 24.37 10.93
C SER A 150 -24.95 25.83 10.46
N GLY A 151 -24.18 26.11 9.39
CA GLY A 151 -23.94 27.47 8.91
C GLY A 151 -22.95 28.27 9.76
N TYR A 152 -22.20 27.62 10.66
CA TYR A 152 -21.21 28.26 11.53
C TYR A 152 -19.77 28.04 11.07
N ILE A 153 -19.53 27.81 9.78
CA ILE A 153 -18.19 27.56 9.24
C ILE A 153 -17.21 28.70 9.52
N SER A 154 -17.69 29.95 9.56
CA SER A 154 -16.90 31.14 9.90
C SER A 154 -16.37 31.15 11.33
N LYS A 155 -16.93 30.33 12.23
CA LYS A 155 -16.44 30.16 13.61
C LYS A 155 -15.38 29.07 13.74
N LEU A 156 -15.16 28.27 12.69
CA LEU A 156 -14.10 27.28 12.64
C LEU A 156 -12.81 27.96 12.21
N ASN A 157 -11.72 27.76 12.95
CA ASN A 157 -10.41 28.27 12.54
C ASN A 157 -9.87 27.44 11.36
N LEU A 158 -9.96 27.99 10.14
CA LEU A 158 -9.46 27.35 8.92
C LEU A 158 -7.96 27.61 8.65
N ASN A 159 -7.31 28.48 9.44
CA ASN A 159 -5.95 28.98 9.22
C ASN A 159 -5.78 29.61 7.82
N GLY A 160 -6.75 30.41 7.38
CA GLY A 160 -6.71 31.10 6.07
C GLY A 160 -6.92 30.20 4.84
N ARG A 161 -7.24 28.91 5.04
CA ARG A 161 -7.50 27.96 3.95
C ARG A 161 -8.96 27.96 3.52
N HIS A 162 -9.21 27.51 2.29
CA HIS A 162 -10.56 27.19 1.84
C HIS A 162 -11.19 26.08 2.71
N PRO A 163 -12.50 26.12 3.04
CA PRO A 163 -13.14 25.09 3.87
C PRO A 163 -12.90 23.65 3.38
N TYR A 164 -12.96 23.41 2.07
CA TYR A 164 -12.70 22.07 1.52
C TYR A 164 -11.22 21.65 1.61
N GLU A 165 -10.27 22.59 1.54
CA GLU A 165 -8.85 22.30 1.78
C GLU A 165 -8.60 21.92 3.25
N TYR A 166 -9.26 22.64 4.18
CA TYR A 166 -9.24 22.27 5.60
C TYR A 166 -9.86 20.87 5.82
N GLY A 167 -10.98 20.58 5.17
CA GLY A 167 -11.62 19.26 5.21
C GLY A 167 -10.71 18.15 4.67
N LEU A 168 -10.01 18.41 3.56
CA LEU A 168 -9.02 17.50 2.99
C LEU A 168 -7.88 17.21 3.97
N ASP A 169 -7.34 18.23 4.63
CA ASP A 169 -6.29 18.06 5.66
C ASP A 169 -6.79 17.23 6.86
N CYS A 170 -8.04 17.46 7.29
CA CYS A 170 -8.69 16.64 8.33
C CYS A 170 -8.80 15.17 7.90
N ALA A 171 -9.25 14.93 6.67
CA ALA A 171 -9.39 13.59 6.10
C ALA A 171 -8.04 12.87 6.02
N MET A 172 -7.00 13.57 5.56
CA MET A 172 -5.62 13.09 5.52
C MET A 172 -5.09 12.75 6.91
N GLY A 173 -5.31 13.62 7.90
CA GLY A 173 -4.89 13.39 9.29
C GLY A 173 -5.56 12.16 9.92
N LEU A 174 -6.81 11.89 9.53
CA LEU A 174 -7.57 10.71 9.98
C LEU A 174 -7.39 9.48 9.09
N LYS A 175 -6.66 9.60 7.98
CA LYS A 175 -6.43 8.53 6.99
C LYS A 175 -7.73 7.90 6.46
N GLN A 176 -8.74 8.75 6.19
CA GLN A 176 -10.04 8.31 5.66
C GLN A 176 -10.04 8.50 4.15
N ALA A 177 -9.85 7.43 3.39
CA ALA A 177 -9.70 7.50 1.94
C ALA A 177 -10.93 8.12 1.27
N GLU A 178 -12.13 7.66 1.63
CA GLU A 178 -13.38 8.18 1.09
C GLU A 178 -13.62 9.67 1.37
N ALA A 179 -13.17 10.19 2.52
CA ALA A 179 -13.22 11.62 2.79
C ALA A 179 -12.19 12.41 1.96
N VAL A 180 -10.99 11.85 1.77
CA VAL A 180 -9.98 12.45 0.89
C VAL A 180 -10.53 12.55 -0.53
N GLU A 181 -11.14 11.47 -1.05
CA GLU A 181 -11.78 11.45 -2.36
C GLU A 181 -12.88 12.52 -2.46
N PHE A 182 -13.75 12.61 -1.45
CA PHE A 182 -14.83 13.60 -1.39
C PHE A 182 -14.30 15.04 -1.43
N PHE A 183 -13.39 15.41 -0.52
CA PHE A 183 -12.91 16.79 -0.43
C PHE A 183 -12.09 17.19 -1.65
N TRP A 184 -11.27 16.29 -2.19
CA TRP A 184 -10.56 16.56 -3.43
C TRP A 184 -11.53 16.82 -4.58
N ASN A 185 -12.57 15.99 -4.74
CA ASN A 185 -13.55 16.19 -5.80
C ASN A 185 -14.29 17.54 -5.66
N LYS A 186 -14.60 17.97 -4.43
CA LYS A 186 -15.15 19.32 -4.19
C LYS A 186 -14.15 20.40 -4.60
N ILE A 187 -12.89 20.33 -4.17
CA ILE A 187 -11.82 21.29 -4.55
C ILE A 187 -11.65 21.36 -6.07
N LYS A 188 -11.59 20.20 -6.73
CA LYS A 188 -11.45 20.08 -8.19
C LYS A 188 -12.60 20.75 -8.94
N SER A 189 -13.81 20.70 -8.39
CA SER A 189 -15.01 21.30 -8.97
C SER A 189 -15.21 22.79 -8.68
N LEU A 190 -14.39 23.39 -7.80
CA LEU A 190 -14.52 24.81 -7.47
C LEU A 190 -14.23 25.68 -8.70
N PRO A 191 -14.89 26.84 -8.84
CA PRO A 191 -14.62 27.77 -9.93
C PRO A 191 -13.26 28.48 -9.75
N GLU A 192 -12.75 29.09 -10.83
CA GLU A 192 -11.41 29.73 -10.85
C GLU A 192 -11.29 30.97 -9.96
N ASP A 193 -12.40 31.64 -9.68
CA ASP A 193 -12.47 32.79 -8.78
C ASP A 193 -12.37 32.39 -7.29
N GLU A 194 -12.70 31.15 -6.94
CA GLU A 194 -12.49 30.60 -5.60
C GLU A 194 -11.11 29.97 -5.42
N LEU A 195 -10.69 29.12 -6.38
CA LEU A 195 -9.34 28.53 -6.43
C LEU A 195 -8.89 28.42 -7.88
N SER A 196 -7.74 29.03 -8.18
CA SER A 196 -7.12 28.90 -9.50
C SER A 196 -6.68 27.47 -9.80
N ALA A 197 -6.57 27.13 -11.09
CA ALA A 197 -6.03 25.84 -11.53
C ALA A 197 -4.64 25.55 -10.93
N GLN A 198 -3.78 26.56 -10.81
CA GLN A 198 -2.46 26.43 -10.20
C GLN A 198 -2.53 26.09 -8.70
N GLN A 199 -3.43 26.72 -7.95
CA GLN A 199 -3.63 26.41 -6.53
C GLN A 199 -4.18 25.00 -6.34
N LYS A 200 -5.14 24.58 -7.18
CA LYS A 200 -5.69 23.22 -7.15
C LYS A 200 -4.60 22.19 -7.42
N ASP A 201 -3.76 22.41 -8.43
CA ASP A 201 -2.64 21.53 -8.76
C ASP A 201 -1.61 21.43 -7.64
N GLU A 202 -1.28 22.55 -6.98
CA GLU A 202 -0.37 22.56 -5.84
C GLU A 202 -0.96 21.80 -4.63
N ILE A 203 -2.24 22.02 -4.32
CA ILE A 203 -2.95 21.26 -3.27
C ILE A 203 -2.90 19.76 -3.58
N PHE A 204 -3.16 19.39 -4.84
CA PHE A 204 -3.16 18.00 -5.30
C PHE A 204 -1.79 17.35 -5.12
N MET A 205 -0.74 17.95 -5.68
CA MET A 205 0.62 17.40 -5.64
C MET A 205 1.16 17.31 -4.22
N LYS A 206 0.96 18.36 -3.41
CA LYS A 206 1.34 18.35 -1.99
C LYS A 206 0.62 17.24 -1.21
N THR A 207 -0.66 17.03 -1.47
CA THR A 207 -1.44 16.00 -0.78
C THR A 207 -1.05 14.59 -1.23
N ALA A 208 -0.77 14.39 -2.52
CA ALA A 208 -0.25 13.13 -3.06
C ALA A 208 1.09 12.74 -2.43
N VAL A 209 2.02 13.69 -2.34
CA VAL A 209 3.34 13.49 -1.69
C VAL A 209 3.19 13.15 -0.20
N ARG A 210 2.30 13.85 0.51
CA ARG A 210 1.99 13.52 1.90
C ARG A 210 1.37 12.12 2.05
N ALA A 211 0.51 11.72 1.12
CA ALA A 211 -0.12 10.39 1.10
C ALA A 211 0.90 9.26 0.88
N ALA A 212 1.97 9.53 0.13
CA ALA A 212 3.10 8.63 -0.08
C ALA A 212 4.01 8.49 1.17
N GLY A 213 3.92 9.40 2.13
CA GLY A 213 4.81 9.43 3.29
C GLY A 213 4.50 8.41 4.38
N SER A 214 5.45 8.20 5.30
CA SER A 214 5.40 7.17 6.37
C SER A 214 4.15 7.25 7.24
N ARG A 215 3.60 8.47 7.40
CA ARG A 215 2.37 8.72 8.14
C ARG A 215 1.15 8.05 7.52
N CYS A 216 1.17 7.84 6.20
CA CYS A 216 0.10 7.30 5.38
C CYS A 216 0.43 5.95 4.73
N ASN A 217 1.68 5.44 4.81
CA ASN A 217 2.09 4.15 4.24
C ASN A 217 1.21 2.93 4.61
N SER A 218 0.51 2.97 5.75
CA SER A 218 -0.42 1.90 6.14
C SER A 218 -1.77 1.96 5.42
N TYR A 219 -2.03 3.04 4.66
CA TYR A 219 -3.27 3.44 4.00
C TYR A 219 -3.03 3.75 2.52
N PRO A 220 -2.55 2.77 1.74
CA PRO A 220 -2.12 3.00 0.37
C PRO A 220 -3.23 3.54 -0.53
N GLU A 221 -4.49 3.31 -0.19
CA GLU A 221 -5.64 3.68 -1.04
C GLU A 221 -5.78 5.20 -1.20
N ILE A 222 -5.29 5.97 -0.22
CA ILE A 222 -5.21 7.42 -0.32
C ILE A 222 -4.23 7.81 -1.43
N PHE A 223 -3.03 7.24 -1.41
CA PHE A 223 -2.02 7.53 -2.44
C PHE A 223 -2.46 7.01 -3.80
N GLU A 224 -3.05 5.81 -3.88
CA GLU A 224 -3.56 5.23 -5.13
C GLU A 224 -4.61 6.13 -5.80
N PHE A 225 -5.50 6.73 -5.01
CA PHE A 225 -6.48 7.69 -5.54
C PHE A 225 -5.80 8.88 -6.24
N PHE A 226 -4.79 9.48 -5.60
CA PHE A 226 -4.03 10.57 -6.20
C PHE A 226 -3.26 10.08 -7.43
N PHE A 227 -2.53 8.98 -7.30
CA PHE A 227 -1.72 8.43 -8.38
C PHE A 227 -2.53 8.12 -9.64
N SER A 228 -3.75 7.57 -9.49
CA SER A 228 -4.64 7.28 -10.62
C SER A 228 -5.10 8.51 -11.41
N GLN A 229 -4.96 9.71 -10.82
CA GLN A 229 -5.32 10.99 -11.42
C GLN A 229 -4.11 11.83 -11.84
N ILE A 230 -2.90 11.44 -11.43
CA ILE A 230 -1.66 12.09 -11.87
C ILE A 230 -1.35 11.64 -13.30
N SER A 231 -1.19 12.61 -14.19
CA SER A 231 -0.77 12.38 -15.57
C SER A 231 0.71 11.99 -15.62
N SER A 232 1.10 11.17 -16.61
CA SER A 232 2.43 10.59 -16.70
C SER A 232 3.56 11.61 -16.84
N ASP A 233 3.29 12.77 -17.44
CA ASP A 233 4.21 13.90 -17.54
C ASP A 233 4.61 14.48 -16.17
N LYS A 234 3.80 14.28 -15.13
CA LYS A 234 4.07 14.74 -13.75
C LYS A 234 4.74 13.70 -12.86
N TYR A 235 5.00 12.50 -13.33
CA TYR A 235 5.63 11.45 -12.50
C TYR A 235 7.02 11.85 -11.98
N LEU A 236 7.85 12.48 -12.81
CA LEU A 236 9.16 12.97 -12.37
C LEU A 236 9.04 14.07 -11.31
N GLU A 237 8.06 14.95 -11.44
CA GLU A 237 7.80 15.98 -10.44
C GLU A 237 7.35 15.36 -9.11
N LEU A 238 6.41 14.41 -9.16
CA LEU A 238 5.97 13.65 -7.99
C LEU A 238 7.14 13.02 -7.25
N LEU A 239 8.02 12.30 -7.97
CA LEU A 239 9.17 11.62 -7.38
C LEU A 239 10.18 12.59 -6.74
N LYS A 240 10.40 13.76 -7.36
CA LYS A 240 11.26 14.81 -6.79
C LYS A 240 10.69 15.38 -5.50
N ARG A 241 9.40 15.73 -5.49
CA ARG A 241 8.71 16.27 -4.30
C ARG A 241 8.62 15.21 -3.19
N ASP A 242 8.36 13.96 -3.55
CA ASP A 242 8.33 12.81 -2.64
C ASP A 242 9.67 12.63 -1.92
N LEU A 243 10.78 12.61 -2.67
CA LEU A 243 12.11 12.53 -2.07
C LEU A 243 12.43 13.74 -1.18
N ALA A 244 12.06 14.95 -1.59
CA ALA A 244 12.32 16.16 -0.82
C ALA A 244 11.56 16.19 0.51
N GLU A 245 10.28 15.83 0.51
CA GLU A 245 9.40 15.86 1.70
C GLU A 245 9.63 14.65 2.61
N ASN A 246 9.73 13.44 2.04
CA ASN A 246 9.77 12.21 2.81
C ASN A 246 11.21 11.71 3.08
N HIS A 247 12.22 12.26 2.40
CA HIS A 247 13.62 11.80 2.41
C HIS A 247 13.85 10.37 1.87
N TYR A 248 12.83 9.79 1.25
CA TYR A 248 12.86 8.54 0.50
C TYR A 248 11.69 8.53 -0.50
N TYR A 249 11.65 7.59 -1.45
CA TYR A 249 10.53 7.45 -2.38
C TYR A 249 9.37 6.72 -1.71
N GLY A 250 8.57 7.46 -0.96
CA GLY A 250 7.40 6.94 -0.27
C GLY A 250 6.31 6.44 -1.22
N SER A 251 6.21 7.04 -2.40
CA SER A 251 5.31 6.64 -3.48
C SER A 251 5.55 5.18 -3.88
N LEU A 252 6.80 4.83 -4.22
CA LEU A 252 7.18 3.46 -4.56
C LEU A 252 6.96 2.49 -3.39
N ASN A 253 7.35 2.86 -2.18
CA ASN A 253 7.14 2.02 -1.00
C ASN A 253 5.64 1.74 -0.74
N THR A 254 4.80 2.75 -0.94
CA THR A 254 3.35 2.66 -0.75
C THR A 254 2.72 1.74 -1.80
N LEU A 255 3.07 1.91 -3.08
CA LEU A 255 2.57 1.06 -4.16
C LEU A 255 3.02 -0.39 -4.00
N GLN A 256 4.27 -0.60 -3.59
CA GLN A 256 4.78 -1.95 -3.30
C GLN A 256 4.02 -2.60 -2.14
N GLY A 257 3.82 -1.88 -1.03
CA GLY A 257 3.08 -2.37 0.14
C GLY A 257 1.60 -2.65 -0.13
N ALA A 258 1.05 -2.05 -1.18
CA ALA A 258 -0.31 -2.24 -1.68
C ALA A 258 -0.44 -3.30 -2.77
N LEU A 259 0.68 -3.91 -3.19
CA LEU A 259 0.75 -4.84 -4.32
C LEU A 259 0.25 -4.18 -5.63
N ARG A 260 0.53 -2.89 -5.83
CA ARG A 260 0.25 -2.12 -7.06
C ARG A 260 1.46 -2.13 -7.98
N PHE A 261 1.87 -3.32 -8.40
CA PHE A 261 3.15 -3.53 -9.09
C PHE A 261 3.23 -2.87 -10.46
N ASP A 262 2.12 -2.77 -11.18
CA ASP A 262 2.02 -2.05 -12.46
C ASP A 262 2.24 -0.54 -12.29
N GLN A 263 1.66 0.04 -11.24
CA GLN A 263 1.83 1.45 -10.90
C GLN A 263 3.24 1.73 -10.39
N PHE A 264 3.78 0.83 -9.57
CA PHE A 264 5.18 0.88 -9.13
C PHE A 264 6.11 0.91 -10.33
N GLN A 265 5.91 0.01 -11.29
CA GLN A 265 6.74 -0.10 -12.48
C GLN A 265 6.75 1.22 -13.28
N LYS A 266 5.58 1.84 -13.50
CA LYS A 266 5.49 3.15 -14.19
C LYS A 266 6.33 4.24 -13.54
N LEU A 267 6.32 4.32 -12.21
CA LEU A 267 7.15 5.28 -11.47
C LEU A 267 8.63 4.89 -11.51
N PHE A 268 8.94 3.62 -11.33
CA PHE A 268 10.31 3.12 -11.40
C PHE A 268 10.94 3.40 -12.77
N ASP A 269 10.14 3.36 -13.83
CA ASP A 269 10.54 3.62 -15.21
C ASP A 269 10.98 5.05 -15.48
N CYS A 270 10.56 6.00 -14.65
CA CYS A 270 11.01 7.38 -14.73
C CYS A 270 12.47 7.57 -14.24
N PHE A 271 13.05 6.61 -13.51
CA PHE A 271 14.39 6.77 -12.96
C PHE A 271 15.51 6.41 -13.93
N LYS A 272 16.53 7.27 -13.92
CA LYS A 272 17.90 6.92 -14.29
C LYS A 272 18.61 6.26 -13.09
N PRO A 273 19.60 5.39 -13.31
CA PRO A 273 20.34 4.73 -12.22
C PRO A 273 20.91 5.70 -11.18
N SER A 274 21.43 6.84 -11.61
CA SER A 274 21.99 7.88 -10.73
C SER A 274 20.96 8.55 -9.80
N GLY A 275 19.67 8.40 -10.08
CA GLY A 275 18.59 8.94 -9.27
C GLY A 275 18.18 8.05 -8.09
N ILE A 276 18.72 6.83 -7.99
CA ILE A 276 18.34 5.87 -6.95
C ILE A 276 19.60 5.43 -6.20
N PRO A 277 19.67 5.60 -4.87
CA PRO A 277 20.69 4.98 -4.05
C PRO A 277 20.64 3.45 -4.14
N GLU A 278 21.78 2.80 -4.25
CA GLU A 278 21.88 1.34 -4.40
C GLU A 278 21.21 0.56 -3.26
N ASP A 279 21.31 1.05 -2.02
CA ASP A 279 20.64 0.45 -0.86
C ASP A 279 19.11 0.52 -0.95
N GLN A 280 18.57 1.57 -1.59
CA GLN A 280 17.13 1.72 -1.77
C GLN A 280 16.60 0.76 -2.85
N TYR A 281 17.34 0.62 -3.95
CA TYR A 281 17.06 -0.40 -4.97
C TYR A 281 17.05 -1.81 -4.38
N ARG A 282 18.07 -2.15 -3.59
CA ARG A 282 18.15 -3.43 -2.86
C ARG A 282 16.95 -3.63 -1.94
N THR A 283 16.56 -2.58 -1.22
CA THR A 283 15.41 -2.59 -0.31
C THR A 283 14.15 -2.97 -1.07
N TRP A 284 13.86 -2.32 -2.20
CA TRP A 284 12.69 -2.68 -3.01
C TRP A 284 12.71 -4.13 -3.47
N LEU A 285 13.81 -4.62 -4.03
CA LEU A 285 13.89 -6.02 -4.47
C LEU A 285 13.58 -7.02 -3.34
N ARG A 286 14.10 -6.77 -2.13
CA ARG A 286 13.85 -7.64 -0.96
C ARG A 286 12.40 -7.57 -0.45
N PHE A 287 11.75 -6.42 -0.60
CA PHE A 287 10.38 -6.22 -0.12
C PHE A 287 9.30 -6.70 -1.10
N ILE A 288 9.68 -7.21 -2.28
CA ILE A 288 8.75 -7.97 -3.14
C ILE A 288 8.54 -9.32 -2.44
N LYS A 289 7.54 -9.40 -1.56
CA LYS A 289 7.30 -10.55 -0.65
C LYS A 289 6.67 -11.76 -1.36
N ILE A 290 7.45 -12.45 -2.17
CA ILE A 290 6.98 -13.56 -3.01
C ILE A 290 6.48 -14.76 -2.18
N GLU A 291 7.10 -15.06 -1.03
CA GLU A 291 6.75 -16.22 -0.18
C GLU A 291 5.42 -16.11 0.59
N ASN A 292 4.92 -14.89 0.84
CA ASN A 292 3.82 -14.67 1.80
C ASN A 292 2.47 -14.41 1.13
N HIS A 293 2.39 -14.59 -0.18
CA HIS A 293 1.19 -14.27 -0.95
C HIS A 293 0.71 -15.47 -1.76
N SER A 294 -0.55 -15.43 -2.18
CA SER A 294 -1.06 -16.43 -3.12
C SER A 294 -0.25 -16.42 -4.41
N GLU A 295 -0.21 -17.55 -5.11
CA GLU A 295 0.55 -17.75 -6.35
C GLU A 295 0.33 -16.62 -7.38
N TYR A 296 -0.90 -16.10 -7.45
CA TYR A 296 -1.26 -14.99 -8.30
C TYR A 296 -0.46 -13.69 -8.00
N TYR A 297 -0.38 -13.28 -6.73
CA TYR A 297 0.39 -12.10 -6.30
C TYR A 297 1.90 -12.37 -6.37
N ALA A 298 2.33 -13.58 -6.02
CA ALA A 298 3.72 -14.01 -6.14
C ALA A 298 4.21 -13.86 -7.59
N SER A 299 3.43 -14.35 -8.56
CA SER A 299 3.73 -14.23 -9.99
C SER A 299 3.83 -12.78 -10.47
N ALA A 300 2.93 -11.90 -10.01
CA ALA A 300 3.00 -10.48 -10.34
C ALA A 300 4.23 -9.79 -9.71
N GLY A 301 4.59 -10.19 -8.49
CA GLY A 301 5.81 -9.73 -7.83
C GLY A 301 7.06 -10.17 -8.58
N VAL A 302 7.12 -11.42 -9.06
CA VAL A 302 8.23 -11.93 -9.89
C VAL A 302 8.39 -11.14 -11.18
N ARG A 303 7.28 -10.78 -11.85
CA ARG A 303 7.34 -9.93 -13.05
C ARG A 303 7.96 -8.56 -12.76
N LEU A 304 7.53 -7.91 -11.67
CA LEU A 304 8.13 -6.63 -11.25
C LEU A 304 9.60 -6.80 -10.88
N PHE A 305 9.94 -7.85 -10.13
CA PHE A 305 11.32 -8.18 -9.78
C PHE A 305 12.19 -8.28 -11.03
N MET A 306 11.76 -9.07 -12.01
CA MET A 306 12.50 -9.27 -13.27
C MET A 306 12.63 -7.98 -14.06
N HIS A 307 11.57 -7.18 -14.14
CA HIS A 307 11.62 -5.86 -14.79
C HIS A 307 12.70 -4.97 -14.16
N MET A 308 12.72 -4.87 -12.83
CA MET A 308 13.74 -4.10 -12.10
C MET A 308 15.14 -4.68 -12.26
N TRP A 309 15.27 -6.01 -12.22
CA TRP A 309 16.55 -6.70 -12.30
C TRP A 309 17.18 -6.55 -13.68
N MET A 310 16.38 -6.65 -14.75
CA MET A 310 16.85 -6.61 -16.13
C MET A 310 17.00 -5.18 -16.67
N LYS A 311 16.58 -4.15 -15.92
CA LYS A 311 16.65 -2.77 -16.38
C LYS A 311 18.10 -2.34 -16.66
N GLU A 312 18.29 -1.74 -17.83
CA GLU A 312 19.59 -1.26 -18.31
C GLU A 312 20.15 -0.14 -17.41
N GLY A 313 21.47 -0.15 -17.21
CA GLY A 313 22.19 0.86 -16.44
C GLY A 313 22.22 0.66 -14.92
N PHE A 314 21.52 -0.35 -14.38
CA PHE A 314 21.50 -0.68 -12.94
C PHE A 314 22.58 -1.72 -12.53
N ASP A 315 23.68 -1.83 -13.29
CA ASP A 315 24.72 -2.83 -13.03
C ASP A 315 25.41 -2.66 -11.68
N SER A 316 25.69 -1.42 -11.26
CA SER A 316 26.29 -1.15 -9.95
C SER A 316 25.34 -1.50 -8.80
N HIS A 317 24.06 -1.17 -8.94
CA HIS A 317 23.01 -1.56 -7.98
C HIS A 317 22.91 -3.08 -7.84
N ARG A 318 22.91 -3.82 -8.96
CA ARG A 318 22.92 -5.29 -8.95
C ARG A 318 24.18 -5.84 -8.29
N ALA A 319 25.34 -5.28 -8.59
CA ALA A 319 26.60 -5.70 -7.97
C ALA A 319 26.57 -5.52 -6.44
N LEU A 320 26.01 -4.41 -5.94
CA LEU A 320 25.79 -4.21 -4.50
C LEU A 320 24.85 -5.27 -3.93
N VAL A 321 23.71 -5.51 -4.58
CA VAL A 321 22.73 -6.50 -4.14
C VAL A 321 23.38 -7.87 -4.02
N LEU A 322 24.11 -8.31 -5.03
CA LEU A 322 24.81 -9.59 -5.07
C LEU A 322 25.88 -9.69 -3.98
N ARG A 323 26.70 -8.64 -3.80
CA ARG A 323 27.70 -8.60 -2.72
C ARG A 323 27.06 -8.79 -1.35
N LYS A 324 25.95 -8.11 -1.09
CA LYS A 324 25.26 -8.22 0.20
C LYS A 324 24.47 -9.52 0.36
N ASP A 325 23.86 -10.05 -0.70
CA ASP A 325 23.02 -11.26 -0.64
C ASP A 325 23.81 -12.57 -0.74
N MET A 326 25.03 -12.56 -1.28
CA MET A 326 25.83 -13.77 -1.46
C MET A 326 27.08 -13.81 -0.59
N SER A 327 27.63 -12.66 -0.20
CA SER A 327 28.89 -12.61 0.56
C SER A 327 28.70 -12.30 2.05
N GLU A 328 27.77 -11.41 2.43
CA GLU A 328 27.58 -11.00 3.83
C GLU A 328 26.86 -12.07 4.68
N PHE A 329 27.47 -12.45 5.81
CA PHE A 329 26.86 -13.36 6.79
C PHE A 329 25.57 -12.76 7.39
N GLY A 330 24.50 -13.55 7.45
CA GLY A 330 23.21 -13.18 8.03
C GLY A 330 22.16 -12.63 7.06
N ILE A 331 22.56 -12.23 5.84
CA ILE A 331 21.63 -11.83 4.77
C ILE A 331 21.74 -12.77 3.56
N ARG A 332 22.57 -13.81 3.68
CA ARG A 332 22.87 -14.74 2.59
C ARG A 332 21.60 -15.44 2.10
N GLY A 333 21.36 -15.40 0.78
CA GLY A 333 20.22 -16.03 0.14
C GLY A 333 18.86 -15.38 0.42
N SER A 334 18.83 -14.17 1.00
CA SER A 334 17.57 -13.50 1.32
C SER A 334 16.75 -13.13 0.09
N LEU A 335 17.40 -13.01 -1.08
CA LEU A 335 16.75 -12.78 -2.36
C LEU A 335 16.40 -14.08 -3.09
N LEU A 336 17.32 -15.05 -3.09
CA LEU A 336 17.19 -16.30 -3.83
C LEU A 336 16.22 -17.29 -3.19
N MET A 337 16.26 -17.43 -1.86
CA MET A 337 15.46 -18.44 -1.15
C MET A 337 13.96 -18.28 -1.39
N PRO A 338 13.38 -17.07 -1.33
CA PRO A 338 11.98 -16.84 -1.67
C PRO A 338 11.57 -17.37 -3.04
N LEU A 339 12.37 -17.08 -4.06
CA LEU A 339 12.11 -17.49 -5.44
C LEU A 339 12.17 -19.01 -5.60
N ILE A 340 13.18 -19.63 -4.99
CA ILE A 340 13.37 -21.08 -5.04
C ILE A 340 12.23 -21.78 -4.31
N LYS A 341 11.87 -21.35 -3.10
CA LYS A 341 10.77 -21.96 -2.33
C LYS A 341 9.42 -21.84 -3.03
N THR A 342 9.21 -20.80 -3.82
CA THR A 342 7.98 -20.60 -4.60
C THR A 342 8.06 -21.15 -6.03
N ASN A 343 9.14 -21.86 -6.35
CA ASN A 343 9.38 -22.50 -7.66
C ASN A 343 9.48 -21.52 -8.84
N HIS A 344 9.90 -20.28 -8.58
CA HIS A 344 10.16 -19.27 -9.60
C HIS A 344 11.65 -19.29 -9.98
N MET A 345 12.04 -20.23 -10.85
CA MET A 345 13.46 -20.46 -11.16
C MET A 345 14.05 -19.50 -12.20
N GLU A 346 13.24 -18.91 -13.09
CA GLU A 346 13.71 -17.91 -14.06
C GLU A 346 14.49 -16.74 -13.41
N PRO A 347 13.95 -16.03 -12.40
CA PRO A 347 14.70 -14.97 -11.72
C PRO A 347 15.92 -15.47 -10.95
N VAL A 348 15.90 -16.70 -10.44
CA VAL A 348 17.07 -17.33 -9.79
C VAL A 348 18.23 -17.41 -10.77
N TRP A 349 17.96 -17.86 -12.00
CA TRP A 349 18.98 -17.91 -13.06
C TRP A 349 19.48 -16.53 -13.44
N ALA A 350 18.58 -15.57 -13.62
CA ALA A 350 18.96 -14.19 -13.95
C ALA A 350 19.85 -13.53 -12.89
N ILE A 351 19.69 -13.90 -11.61
CA ILE A 351 20.56 -13.44 -10.52
C ILE A 351 21.93 -14.13 -10.61
N LEU A 352 21.95 -15.46 -10.73
CA LEU A 352 23.18 -16.24 -10.77
C LEU A 352 24.03 -15.94 -12.01
N ASP A 353 23.42 -15.69 -13.17
CA ASP A 353 24.11 -15.29 -14.40
C ASP A 353 24.84 -13.94 -14.28
N LYS A 354 24.49 -13.11 -13.27
CA LYS A 354 25.14 -11.83 -12.98
C LYS A 354 26.12 -11.89 -11.80
N ALA A 355 26.17 -13.01 -11.08
CA ALA A 355 27.07 -13.21 -9.96
C ALA A 355 28.48 -13.58 -10.45
N SER A 356 29.50 -13.11 -9.73
CA SER A 356 30.88 -13.55 -9.95
C SER A 356 31.08 -15.00 -9.50
N PRO A 357 32.10 -15.71 -10.05
CA PRO A 357 32.39 -17.08 -9.64
C PRO A 357 32.63 -17.23 -8.14
N ASP A 358 33.35 -16.29 -7.51
CA ASP A 358 33.57 -16.28 -6.07
C ASP A 358 32.27 -16.16 -5.26
N GLN A 359 31.33 -15.33 -5.72
CA GLN A 359 30.02 -15.18 -5.08
C GLN A 359 29.19 -16.47 -5.20
N ILE A 360 29.20 -17.09 -6.39
CA ILE A 360 28.52 -18.35 -6.64
C ILE A 360 29.09 -19.44 -5.74
N LYS A 361 30.41 -19.60 -5.71
CA LYS A 361 31.11 -20.57 -4.87
C LYS A 361 30.79 -20.36 -3.39
N GLY A 362 30.92 -19.11 -2.92
CA GLY A 362 30.61 -18.75 -1.53
C GLY A 362 29.15 -19.01 -1.13
N PHE A 363 28.20 -18.86 -2.05
CA PHE A 363 26.80 -19.22 -1.83
C PHE A 363 26.58 -20.74 -1.84
N MET A 364 27.20 -21.45 -2.78
CA MET A 364 27.04 -22.90 -2.95
C MET A 364 27.64 -23.71 -1.80
N ASP A 365 28.73 -23.22 -1.22
CA ASP A 365 29.40 -23.80 -0.05
C ASP A 365 28.67 -23.48 1.27
N SER A 366 27.63 -22.63 1.23
CA SER A 366 26.88 -22.23 2.41
C SER A 366 25.78 -23.23 2.81
N LYS A 367 25.22 -23.01 4.00
CA LYS A 367 24.04 -23.75 4.47
C LYS A 367 22.84 -23.50 3.55
N GLU A 368 22.68 -22.28 3.06
CA GLU A 368 21.63 -21.89 2.12
C GLU A 368 21.79 -22.61 0.78
N GLY A 369 22.99 -22.65 0.19
CA GLY A 369 23.23 -23.40 -1.05
C GLY A 369 22.96 -24.90 -0.89
N SER A 370 23.28 -25.47 0.26
CA SER A 370 22.95 -26.86 0.61
C SER A 370 21.43 -27.08 0.77
N HIS A 371 20.74 -26.12 1.38
CA HIS A 371 19.29 -26.15 1.53
C HIS A 371 18.57 -26.06 0.18
N VAL A 372 19.05 -25.22 -0.75
CA VAL A 372 18.53 -25.17 -2.14
C VAL A 372 18.63 -26.53 -2.83
N ARG A 373 19.78 -27.21 -2.71
CA ARG A 373 19.95 -28.56 -3.28
C ARG A 373 18.95 -29.56 -2.71
N SER A 374 18.67 -29.48 -1.39
CA SER A 374 17.63 -30.29 -0.75
C SER A 374 16.25 -30.03 -1.34
N ILE A 375 15.85 -28.76 -1.45
CA ILE A 375 14.54 -28.36 -1.99
C ILE A 375 14.35 -28.88 -3.42
N LEU A 376 15.34 -28.68 -4.30
CA LEU A 376 15.24 -29.12 -5.70
C LEU A 376 15.19 -30.65 -5.82
N LYS A 377 15.95 -31.36 -4.98
CA LYS A 377 15.93 -32.83 -4.92
C LYS A 377 14.60 -33.37 -4.40
N GLU A 378 14.06 -32.79 -3.33
CA GLU A 378 12.77 -33.17 -2.75
C GLU A 378 11.61 -32.96 -3.73
N ARG A 379 11.70 -31.96 -4.61
CA ARG A 379 10.71 -31.72 -5.68
C ARG A 379 10.84 -32.64 -6.88
N GLY A 380 11.94 -33.38 -7.00
CA GLY A 380 12.25 -34.15 -8.20
C GLY A 380 12.57 -33.28 -9.43
N ASP A 381 12.89 -31.99 -9.26
CA ASP A 381 13.26 -31.10 -10.37
C ASP A 381 14.74 -31.27 -10.74
N GLN A 382 15.04 -32.40 -11.39
CA GLN A 382 16.39 -32.76 -11.78
C GLN A 382 16.99 -31.75 -12.78
N GLY A 383 16.15 -31.12 -13.61
CA GLY A 383 16.57 -30.12 -14.58
C GLY A 383 17.13 -28.86 -13.90
N SER A 384 16.36 -28.29 -12.98
CA SER A 384 16.82 -27.13 -12.19
C SER A 384 17.97 -27.48 -11.27
N LEU A 385 17.98 -28.69 -10.68
CA LEU A 385 19.10 -29.15 -9.85
C LEU A 385 20.41 -29.23 -10.65
N ASN A 386 20.37 -29.85 -11.83
CA ASN A 386 21.54 -29.95 -12.72
C ASN A 386 22.01 -28.56 -13.15
N LYS A 387 21.09 -27.67 -13.54
CA LYS A 387 21.43 -26.29 -13.90
C LYS A 387 22.05 -25.53 -12.72
N PHE A 388 21.49 -25.67 -11.52
CA PHE A 388 22.02 -25.03 -10.31
C PHE A 388 23.45 -25.50 -10.00
N ILE A 389 23.70 -26.81 -10.05
CA ILE A 389 25.04 -27.39 -9.83
C ILE A 389 26.04 -26.92 -10.91
N SER A 390 25.59 -26.72 -12.15
CA SER A 390 26.46 -26.29 -13.26
C SER A 390 27.12 -24.92 -13.03
N TYR A 391 26.55 -24.05 -12.21
CA TYR A 391 27.18 -22.77 -11.87
C TYR A 391 28.49 -22.91 -11.08
N VAL A 392 28.68 -24.00 -10.33
CA VAL A 392 29.96 -24.31 -9.64
C VAL A 392 30.94 -24.96 -10.60
N ALA A 393 30.45 -25.77 -11.55
CA ALA A 393 31.29 -26.47 -12.50
C ALA A 393 31.94 -25.55 -13.56
N LYS A 394 31.33 -24.37 -13.84
CA LYS A 394 31.90 -23.37 -14.76
C LYS A 394 33.27 -22.85 -14.31
N ASP A 395 33.53 -22.80 -13.01
CA ASP A 395 34.78 -22.30 -12.40
C ASP A 395 35.98 -23.24 -12.67
N LEU A 396 35.73 -24.55 -12.70
CA LEU A 396 36.76 -25.57 -12.96
C LEU A 396 37.23 -25.58 -14.43
N SER A 397 36.42 -25.05 -15.36
CA SER A 397 36.73 -25.06 -16.80
C SER A 397 37.66 -23.92 -17.21
N THR A 398 37.52 -22.75 -16.58
CA THR A 398 38.35 -21.56 -16.84
C THR A 398 39.76 -21.69 -16.26
N ASP A 399 39.91 -22.28 -15.07
CA ASP A 399 41.23 -22.58 -14.49
C ASP A 399 42.02 -23.60 -15.33
N LEU A 400 41.34 -24.59 -15.92
CA LEU A 400 41.98 -25.59 -16.78
C LEU A 400 42.44 -25.04 -18.13
N THR A 401 41.90 -23.91 -18.59
CA THR A 401 42.32 -23.28 -19.85
C THR A 401 43.52 -22.34 -19.66
N GLU A 402 43.63 -21.63 -18.53
CA GLU A 402 44.84 -20.85 -18.20
C GLU A 402 46.06 -21.72 -17.86
N VAL A 403 45.85 -22.87 -17.21
CA VAL A 403 46.93 -23.85 -16.92
C VAL A 403 47.43 -24.56 -18.20
N LYS A 404 46.60 -24.67 -19.24
CA LYS A 404 47.01 -25.26 -20.53
C LYS A 404 47.75 -24.27 -21.43
N LEU A 405 47.47 -22.97 -21.37
CA LEU A 405 48.18 -21.97 -22.17
C LEU A 405 49.57 -21.61 -21.60
N SER A 406 49.77 -21.69 -20.28
CA SER A 406 51.06 -21.45 -19.63
C SER A 406 52.08 -22.60 -19.80
N LYS A 407 51.66 -23.80 -20.20
CA LYS A 407 52.56 -24.96 -20.44
C LYS A 407 53.04 -25.12 -21.89
N THR A 408 52.66 -24.23 -22.81
CA THR A 408 52.99 -24.40 -24.26
C THR A 408 53.99 -23.37 -24.81
N VAL A 409 54.58 -22.49 -23.98
CA VAL A 409 55.51 -21.43 -24.45
C VAL A 409 56.97 -21.64 -24.01
N GLY A 410 57.31 -22.81 -23.44
CA GLY A 410 58.68 -23.11 -23.03
C GLY A 410 59.28 -24.29 -23.77
N LEU A 411 59.57 -24.16 -25.08
CA LEU A 411 60.54 -24.97 -25.84
C LEU A 411 60.64 -24.47 -27.30
N SER A 412 61.48 -23.47 -27.55
CA SER A 412 62.26 -23.32 -28.79
C SER A 412 63.17 -22.09 -28.76
N LYS A 413 64.39 -22.26 -28.24
CA LYS A 413 65.66 -22.17 -29.00
C LYS A 413 66.84 -22.28 -28.05
#